data_AF-A0A954MGL9-F1
#
_entry.id   AF-A0A954MGL9-F1
#
_cell.length_a   1.000
_cell.length_b   1.000
_cell.length_c   1.000
_cell.angle_alpha   90.00
_cell.angle_beta   90.00
_cell.angle_gamma   90.00
#
_symmetry.space_group_name_H-M   'P 1'
#
loop_
_entity.id
_entity.type
_entity.pdbx_description
1 polymer ?
#
loop_
_entity_poly.entity_id
_entity_poly.type
_entity_poly.pdbx_seq_one_letter_code
_entity_poly.pdbx_strand_id
1 'polypeptide(L)'
;MSSTQGQEKFSQEQLLFFEAKIRPVLVEKCYSCHSDQAGEVQGGLLLDSREGVRRGGDSGAAVVPGNLSASLLISAIRYSNDDLMMPPKDQGGKLPDNVKRDFETWVRMGAPDPRDGPARMVSRYDTSGARSWWSFQPIISVDPATMMIAPQHAAWPQTGIDRFVAAQWDSHGLTPVADAEPLVLLRRLRFDLTGLPPAPEEASEFVVRWEASPQSRDRLLEETVNRLLASHEYAERWGRHWLDIARYAESSGKDVNLVYPHAWRYRDYVIDSFHKDKPFDQFIREQIAGDLMPAGNASQRAEQLIATAFLALGENPINERDPKQFAVDLADDQIAVVSQAFLGVTAACARCHDHRFDPISQRNYTALAGIFLSTETKFGTAGAVGGRNRASLIALPEEANLPIVGAGMSSQESRRKQQMLQRLQEQ
;
A
#
# COMPACT_ATOMS: atom_id res chain seq x y z
N MET A 1 -15.29 -17.08 17.28
CA MET A 1 -16.55 -17.75 17.67
C MET A 1 -16.46 -19.19 17.20
N SER A 2 -16.58 -20.12 18.14
CA SER A 2 -16.46 -21.57 17.93
C SER A 2 -17.53 -22.04 16.93
N SER A 3 -17.11 -22.68 15.84
CA SER A 3 -18.01 -23.21 14.81
C SER A 3 -18.66 -24.50 15.30
N THR A 4 -19.86 -24.39 15.86
CA THR A 4 -20.82 -25.50 15.92
C THR A 4 -21.36 -25.78 14.52
N GLN A 5 -20.62 -26.53 13.70
CA GLN A 5 -21.24 -27.29 12.61
C GLN A 5 -21.60 -28.66 13.18
N GLY A 6 -22.88 -28.89 13.39
CA GLY A 6 -23.38 -30.23 13.67
C GLY A 6 -22.96 -31.15 12.52
N GLN A 7 -22.35 -32.29 12.84
CA GLN A 7 -22.02 -33.31 11.84
C GLN A 7 -23.32 -33.72 11.14
N GLU A 8 -23.50 -33.30 9.88
CA GLU A 8 -24.57 -33.76 9.02
C GLU A 8 -24.45 -35.29 8.90
N LYS A 9 -25.38 -36.01 9.53
CA LYS A 9 -25.42 -37.47 9.45
C LYS A 9 -26.19 -37.88 8.20
N PHE A 10 -25.46 -38.23 7.15
CA PHE A 10 -26.05 -38.84 5.95
C PHE A 10 -26.38 -40.32 6.20
N SER A 11 -27.43 -40.83 5.56
CA SER A 11 -27.79 -42.23 5.61
C SER A 11 -26.77 -43.09 4.85
N GLN A 12 -26.70 -44.38 5.18
CA GLN A 12 -25.82 -45.31 4.47
C GLN A 12 -26.16 -45.40 2.98
N GLU A 13 -27.45 -45.35 2.63
CA GLU A 13 -27.90 -45.34 1.23
C GLU A 13 -27.44 -44.09 0.48
N GLN A 14 -27.45 -42.92 1.12
CA GLN A 14 -26.96 -41.67 0.56
C GLN A 14 -25.45 -41.71 0.28
N LEU A 15 -24.67 -42.27 1.20
CA LEU A 15 -23.22 -42.44 1.01
C LEU A 15 -22.91 -43.49 -0.06
N LEU A 16 -23.65 -44.60 -0.10
CA LEU A 16 -23.51 -45.60 -1.17
C LEU A 16 -23.86 -45.02 -2.54
N PHE A 17 -24.85 -44.14 -2.63
CA PHE A 17 -25.16 -43.43 -3.87
C PHE A 17 -23.96 -42.61 -4.36
N PHE A 18 -23.31 -41.86 -3.46
CA PHE A 18 -22.11 -41.11 -3.80
C PHE A 18 -20.98 -42.03 -4.29
N GLU A 19 -20.67 -43.10 -3.55
CA GLU A 19 -19.59 -44.04 -3.90
C GLU A 19 -19.84 -44.77 -5.22
N ALA A 20 -21.10 -45.15 -5.50
CA ALA A 20 -21.44 -45.92 -6.68
C ALA A 20 -21.67 -45.07 -7.94
N LYS A 21 -22.18 -43.84 -7.79
CA LYS A 21 -22.64 -43.02 -8.93
C LYS A 21 -21.83 -41.76 -9.17
N ILE A 22 -21.28 -41.15 -8.11
CA ILE A 22 -20.65 -39.82 -8.19
C ILE A 22 -19.13 -39.93 -8.20
N ARG A 23 -18.55 -40.60 -7.19
CA ARG A 23 -17.08 -40.72 -7.06
C ARG A 23 -16.41 -41.28 -8.33
N PRO A 24 -16.91 -42.35 -8.98
CA PRO A 24 -16.23 -42.90 -10.15
C PRO A 24 -16.12 -41.88 -11.28
N VAL A 25 -17.15 -41.05 -11.48
CA VAL A 25 -17.15 -40.01 -12.51
C VAL A 25 -16.22 -38.86 -12.13
N LEU A 26 -16.20 -38.44 -10.86
CA LEU A 26 -15.27 -37.41 -10.41
C LEU A 26 -13.81 -37.84 -10.61
N VAL A 27 -13.49 -39.10 -10.28
CA VAL A 27 -12.16 -39.69 -10.49
C VAL A 27 -11.80 -39.72 -11.97
N GLU A 28 -12.70 -40.21 -12.82
CA GLU A 28 -12.40 -40.43 -14.24
C GLU A 28 -12.40 -39.13 -15.06
N LYS A 29 -13.27 -38.17 -14.74
CA LYS A 29 -13.56 -37.01 -15.59
C LYS A 29 -13.17 -35.67 -14.99
N CYS A 30 -12.83 -35.60 -13.69
CA CYS A 30 -12.65 -34.32 -13.01
C CYS A 30 -11.30 -34.19 -12.30
N TYR A 31 -10.79 -35.25 -11.67
CA TYR A 31 -9.62 -35.15 -10.79
C TYR A 31 -8.32 -34.79 -11.50
N SER A 32 -8.17 -35.09 -12.79
CA SER A 32 -6.98 -34.70 -13.56
C SER A 32 -6.72 -33.18 -13.53
N CYS A 33 -7.75 -32.37 -13.34
CA CYS A 33 -7.68 -30.91 -13.31
C CYS A 33 -8.21 -30.29 -12.00
N HIS A 34 -9.06 -31.01 -11.25
CA HIS A 34 -9.75 -30.49 -10.07
C HIS A 34 -9.55 -31.40 -8.83
N SER A 35 -8.33 -31.82 -8.55
CA SER A 35 -7.96 -32.54 -7.32
C SER A 35 -6.66 -32.00 -6.74
N ASP A 36 -6.36 -32.32 -5.48
CA ASP A 36 -5.14 -31.88 -4.80
C ASP A 36 -3.88 -32.51 -5.40
N GLN A 37 -4.03 -33.65 -6.08
CA GLN A 37 -2.95 -34.32 -6.80
C GLN A 37 -2.81 -33.84 -8.26
N ALA A 38 -3.67 -32.93 -8.73
CA ALA A 38 -3.50 -32.33 -10.05
C ALA A 38 -2.27 -31.41 -10.05
N GLY A 39 -1.43 -31.49 -11.08
CA GLY A 39 -0.26 -30.62 -11.21
C GLY A 39 -0.65 -29.14 -11.29
N GLU A 40 -1.70 -28.82 -12.05
CA GLU A 40 -2.32 -27.49 -12.12
C GLU A 40 -3.82 -27.62 -11.80
N VAL A 41 -4.25 -27.03 -10.69
CA VAL A 41 -5.65 -27.07 -10.24
C VAL A 41 -6.43 -25.96 -10.96
N GLN A 42 -7.24 -26.36 -11.92
CA GLN A 42 -8.00 -25.42 -12.76
C GLN A 42 -9.11 -24.73 -11.96
N GLY A 43 -9.18 -23.40 -12.09
CA GLY A 43 -10.18 -22.55 -11.43
C GLY A 43 -10.15 -22.59 -9.90
N GLY A 44 -9.04 -23.01 -9.29
CA GLY A 44 -8.92 -23.12 -7.82
C GLY A 44 -9.88 -24.13 -7.19
N LEU A 45 -10.47 -25.02 -7.99
CA LEU A 45 -11.54 -25.93 -7.60
C LEU A 45 -10.99 -27.32 -7.25
N LEU A 46 -11.30 -27.79 -6.04
CA LEU A 46 -11.01 -29.15 -5.58
C LEU A 46 -12.31 -29.95 -5.46
N LEU A 47 -12.45 -30.99 -6.27
CA LEU A 47 -13.61 -31.89 -6.28
C LEU A 47 -13.37 -33.20 -5.52
N ASP A 48 -12.19 -33.38 -4.94
CA ASP A 48 -11.73 -34.58 -4.24
C ASP A 48 -11.99 -34.58 -2.72
N SER A 49 -12.55 -33.50 -2.17
CA SER A 49 -12.98 -33.38 -0.77
C SER A 49 -14.36 -32.73 -0.65
N ARG A 50 -15.12 -33.04 0.42
CA ARG A 50 -16.44 -32.45 0.62
C ARG A 50 -16.40 -30.94 0.75
N GLU A 51 -15.47 -30.43 1.55
CA GLU A 51 -15.32 -28.98 1.77
C GLU A 51 -14.88 -28.26 0.50
N GLY A 52 -14.01 -28.87 -0.32
CA GLY A 52 -13.59 -28.29 -1.60
C GLY A 52 -14.75 -28.13 -2.58
N VAL A 53 -15.59 -29.17 -2.68
CA VAL A 53 -16.80 -29.17 -3.51
C VAL A 53 -17.81 -28.11 -3.07
N ARG A 54 -18.03 -27.96 -1.76
CA ARG A 54 -19.02 -27.01 -1.22
C ARG A 54 -18.54 -25.57 -1.31
N ARG A 55 -17.27 -25.33 -0.98
CA ARG A 55 -16.66 -24.01 -1.06
C ARG A 55 -16.52 -23.54 -2.51
N GLY A 56 -16.18 -24.46 -3.40
CA GLY A 56 -15.90 -24.17 -4.80
C GLY A 56 -14.56 -23.46 -5.03
N GLY A 57 -14.41 -22.93 -6.24
CA GLY A 57 -13.19 -22.28 -6.73
C GLY A 57 -13.39 -20.78 -6.99
N ASP A 58 -12.62 -20.23 -7.92
CA ASP A 58 -12.60 -18.78 -8.24
C ASP A 58 -13.97 -18.23 -8.65
N SER A 59 -14.86 -19.08 -9.19
CA SER A 59 -16.21 -18.69 -9.62
C SER A 59 -17.28 -18.80 -8.52
N GLY A 60 -16.91 -19.23 -7.31
CA GLY A 60 -17.82 -19.48 -6.19
C GLY A 60 -18.14 -20.97 -5.98
N ALA A 61 -19.16 -21.25 -5.15
CA ALA A 61 -19.52 -22.59 -4.71
C ALA A 61 -19.81 -23.54 -5.88
N ALA A 62 -19.11 -24.69 -5.94
CA ALA A 62 -19.36 -25.67 -6.98
C ALA A 62 -20.67 -26.43 -6.71
N VAL A 63 -20.95 -26.76 -5.45
CA VAL A 63 -22.22 -27.38 -5.03
C VAL A 63 -22.81 -26.66 -3.83
N VAL A 64 -24.07 -26.26 -3.97
CA VAL A 64 -24.92 -25.79 -2.87
C VAL A 64 -25.90 -26.91 -2.53
N PRO A 65 -25.77 -27.58 -1.37
CA PRO A 65 -26.64 -28.69 -0.97
C PRO A 65 -28.13 -28.36 -1.13
N GLY A 66 -28.87 -29.22 -1.83
CA GLY A 66 -30.31 -29.06 -2.07
C GLY A 66 -30.70 -28.07 -3.17
N ASN A 67 -29.77 -27.29 -3.73
CA ASN A 67 -30.07 -26.23 -4.70
C ASN A 67 -29.33 -26.43 -6.04
N LEU A 68 -30.04 -26.91 -7.05
CA LEU A 68 -29.48 -27.12 -8.39
C LEU A 68 -29.11 -25.83 -9.11
N SER A 69 -29.93 -24.79 -9.02
CA SER A 69 -29.70 -23.52 -9.73
C SER A 69 -28.51 -22.74 -9.17
N ALA A 70 -28.23 -22.87 -7.87
CA ALA A 70 -27.09 -22.25 -7.22
C ALA A 70 -25.80 -23.09 -7.30
N SER A 71 -25.86 -24.32 -7.83
CA SER A 71 -24.71 -25.22 -7.94
C SER A 71 -24.02 -25.09 -9.29
N LEU A 72 -22.86 -24.44 -9.32
CA LEU A 72 -22.10 -24.21 -10.56
C LEU A 72 -21.67 -25.51 -11.25
N LEU A 73 -21.40 -26.58 -10.50
CA LEU A 73 -21.07 -27.90 -11.05
C LEU A 73 -22.21 -28.42 -11.96
N ILE A 74 -23.47 -28.18 -11.58
CA ILE A 74 -24.63 -28.61 -12.37
C ILE A 74 -24.73 -27.79 -13.66
N SER A 75 -24.48 -26.48 -13.59
CA SER A 75 -24.44 -25.63 -14.78
C SER A 75 -23.31 -26.06 -15.74
N ALA A 76 -22.14 -26.35 -15.18
CA ALA A 76 -20.94 -26.77 -15.90
C ALA A 76 -21.14 -28.08 -16.66
N ILE A 77 -21.69 -29.14 -16.03
CA ILE A 77 -21.90 -30.44 -16.68
C ILE A 77 -23.10 -30.46 -17.64
N ARG A 78 -24.03 -29.52 -17.51
CA ARG A 78 -25.15 -29.34 -18.45
C ARG A 78 -24.73 -28.61 -19.71
N TYR A 79 -23.61 -27.89 -19.67
CA TYR A 79 -23.20 -26.91 -20.67
C TYR A 79 -24.24 -25.79 -20.81
N SER A 80 -24.78 -25.31 -19.69
CA SER A 80 -25.71 -24.16 -19.68
C SER A 80 -25.00 -22.82 -19.52
N ASN A 81 -23.68 -22.83 -19.31
CA ASN A 81 -22.82 -21.67 -19.31
C ASN A 81 -21.62 -21.98 -20.21
N ASP A 82 -21.45 -21.18 -21.27
CA ASP A 82 -20.40 -21.38 -22.28
C ASP A 82 -18.99 -21.21 -21.71
N ASP A 83 -18.83 -20.42 -20.65
CA ASP A 83 -17.55 -20.15 -19.99
C ASP A 83 -17.15 -21.24 -18.98
N LEU A 84 -18.08 -22.16 -18.62
CA LEU A 84 -17.90 -23.16 -17.56
C LEU A 84 -18.11 -24.61 -18.05
N MET A 85 -18.14 -24.86 -19.36
CA MET A 85 -18.44 -26.19 -19.90
C MET A 85 -17.40 -27.23 -19.46
N MET A 86 -17.83 -28.20 -18.64
CA MET A 86 -16.95 -29.26 -18.11
C MET A 86 -17.56 -30.66 -18.21
N PRO A 87 -16.78 -31.71 -18.55
CA PRO A 87 -15.39 -31.64 -19.05
C PRO A 87 -15.30 -30.89 -20.40
N PRO A 88 -14.15 -30.31 -20.77
CA PRO A 88 -13.98 -29.61 -22.04
C PRO A 88 -14.26 -30.51 -23.25
N LYS A 89 -14.69 -29.93 -24.37
CA LYS A 89 -15.07 -30.68 -25.58
C LYS A 89 -13.91 -31.54 -26.12
N ASP A 90 -12.69 -31.05 -25.98
CA ASP A 90 -11.43 -31.68 -26.38
C ASP A 90 -10.84 -32.61 -25.30
N GLN A 91 -11.33 -32.56 -24.07
CA GLN A 91 -10.80 -33.30 -22.91
C GLN A 91 -11.93 -33.97 -22.11
N GLY A 92 -12.61 -34.93 -22.74
CA GLY A 92 -13.61 -35.79 -22.09
C GLY A 92 -15.05 -35.56 -22.54
N GLY A 93 -15.35 -34.40 -23.14
CA GLY A 93 -16.63 -34.11 -23.78
C GLY A 93 -17.85 -34.14 -22.85
N LYS A 94 -19.04 -33.92 -23.43
CA LYS A 94 -20.28 -33.82 -22.65
C LYS A 94 -20.59 -35.15 -21.96
N LEU A 95 -20.84 -35.11 -20.65
CA LEU A 95 -21.21 -36.30 -19.89
C LEU A 95 -22.51 -36.94 -20.42
N PRO A 96 -22.67 -38.26 -20.31
CA PRO A 96 -23.94 -38.94 -20.59
C PRO A 96 -25.11 -38.40 -19.76
N ASP A 97 -26.33 -38.41 -20.30
CA ASP A 97 -27.49 -37.81 -19.61
C ASP A 97 -27.91 -38.54 -18.34
N ASN A 98 -27.62 -39.84 -18.22
CA ASN A 98 -27.79 -40.59 -16.97
C ASN A 98 -26.84 -40.09 -15.89
N VAL A 99 -25.58 -39.82 -16.24
CA VAL A 99 -24.59 -39.28 -15.30
C VAL A 99 -25.01 -37.90 -14.81
N LYS A 100 -25.45 -37.01 -15.71
CA LYS A 100 -25.96 -35.68 -15.30
C LYS A 100 -27.14 -35.79 -14.33
N ARG A 101 -28.07 -36.71 -14.59
CA ARG A 101 -29.22 -36.99 -13.70
C ARG A 101 -28.79 -37.50 -12.33
N ASP A 102 -27.74 -38.32 -12.28
CA ASP A 102 -27.18 -38.82 -11.01
C ASP A 102 -26.58 -37.66 -10.19
N PHE A 103 -25.82 -36.75 -10.82
CA PHE A 103 -25.30 -35.54 -10.15
C PHE A 103 -26.41 -34.62 -9.64
N GLU A 104 -27.47 -34.39 -10.42
CA GLU A 104 -28.59 -33.58 -9.96
C GLU A 104 -29.31 -34.24 -8.78
N THR A 105 -29.47 -35.56 -8.83
CA THR A 105 -30.11 -36.33 -7.75
C THR A 105 -29.26 -36.26 -6.47
N TRP A 106 -27.94 -36.37 -6.61
CA TRP A 106 -26.99 -36.18 -5.52
C TRP A 106 -27.05 -34.78 -4.90
N VAL A 107 -27.09 -33.72 -5.70
CA VAL A 107 -27.23 -32.35 -5.16
C VAL A 107 -28.58 -32.15 -4.46
N ARG A 108 -29.68 -32.65 -5.03
CA ARG A 108 -31.03 -32.56 -4.43
C ARG A 108 -31.12 -33.26 -3.07
N MET A 109 -30.42 -34.38 -2.88
CA MET A 109 -30.39 -35.11 -1.60
C MET A 109 -29.45 -34.50 -0.55
N GLY A 110 -28.92 -33.30 -0.79
CA GLY A 110 -28.02 -32.60 0.14
C GLY A 110 -26.54 -32.83 -0.12
N ALA A 111 -26.17 -33.37 -1.30
CA ALA A 111 -24.80 -33.69 -1.68
C ALA A 111 -24.02 -34.50 -0.61
N PRO A 112 -24.52 -35.69 -0.22
CA PRO A 112 -23.85 -36.57 0.73
C PRO A 112 -22.47 -36.96 0.22
N ASP A 113 -21.45 -36.76 1.06
CA ASP A 113 -20.06 -37.00 0.69
C ASP A 113 -19.28 -37.49 1.92
N PRO A 114 -18.77 -38.74 1.92
CA PRO A 114 -18.02 -39.32 3.04
C PRO A 114 -16.57 -38.83 3.13
N ARG A 115 -16.11 -37.98 2.20
CA ARG A 115 -14.73 -37.47 2.17
C ARG A 115 -14.58 -36.30 3.14
N ASP A 116 -14.58 -36.63 4.43
CA ASP A 116 -14.28 -35.72 5.53
C ASP A 116 -12.80 -35.30 5.52
N GLY A 117 -12.52 -34.01 5.64
CA GLY A 117 -11.16 -33.49 5.74
C GLY A 117 -11.09 -32.00 5.37
N PRO A 118 -10.09 -31.26 5.87
CA PRO A 118 -9.87 -29.87 5.46
C PRO A 118 -9.47 -29.83 3.99
N ALA A 119 -10.19 -29.05 3.18
CA ALA A 119 -9.78 -28.77 1.81
C ALA A 119 -8.67 -27.70 1.80
N ARG A 120 -7.57 -27.96 1.08
CA ARG A 120 -6.54 -26.95 0.84
C ARG A 120 -7.16 -25.79 0.08
N MET A 121 -6.88 -24.56 0.51
CA MET A 121 -7.26 -23.38 -0.26
C MET A 121 -6.33 -23.25 -1.46
N VAL A 122 -6.82 -23.64 -2.63
CA VAL A 122 -6.11 -23.36 -3.88
C VAL A 122 -6.61 -22.02 -4.39
N SER A 123 -5.92 -20.95 -4.02
CA SER A 123 -6.03 -19.68 -4.71
C SER A 123 -5.23 -19.78 -6.01
N ARG A 124 -5.68 -19.11 -7.08
CA ARG A 124 -4.86 -18.85 -8.28
C ARG A 124 -3.50 -18.22 -7.94
N TYR A 125 -3.42 -17.61 -6.76
CA TYR A 125 -2.26 -16.90 -6.25
C TYR A 125 -1.79 -17.61 -4.97
N ASP A 126 -0.82 -18.51 -5.13
CA ASP A 126 -0.21 -19.22 -4.00
C ASP A 126 0.77 -18.30 -3.26
N THR A 127 0.30 -17.73 -2.15
CA THR A 127 1.13 -16.93 -1.24
C THR A 127 1.62 -17.75 -0.04
N SER A 128 1.51 -19.08 -0.07
CA SER A 128 1.98 -19.95 1.03
C SER A 128 3.47 -19.78 1.32
N GLY A 129 4.27 -19.46 0.30
CA GLY A 129 5.69 -19.12 0.41
C GLY A 129 5.96 -17.69 0.89
N ALA A 130 4.99 -16.80 0.95
CA ALA A 130 5.21 -15.38 1.25
C ALA A 130 5.81 -15.15 2.63
N ARG A 131 5.49 -16.02 3.60
CA ARG A 131 6.13 -15.99 4.91
C ARG A 131 7.63 -16.17 4.84
N SER A 132 8.18 -16.84 3.82
CA SER A 132 9.63 -17.04 3.68
C SER A 132 10.37 -15.87 3.02
N TRP A 133 9.66 -14.87 2.51
CA TRP A 133 10.29 -13.72 1.86
C TRP A 133 11.00 -12.84 2.87
N TRP A 134 12.15 -12.29 2.46
CA TRP A 134 13.01 -11.47 3.32
C TRP A 134 12.26 -10.28 3.96
N SER A 135 11.31 -9.68 3.24
CA SER A 135 10.52 -8.52 3.70
C SER A 135 9.49 -8.86 4.77
N PHE A 136 9.11 -10.14 4.91
CA PHE A 136 8.19 -10.64 5.93
C PHE A 136 8.90 -11.39 7.06
N GLN A 137 10.23 -11.46 7.03
CA GLN A 137 11.03 -12.02 8.11
C GLN A 137 11.38 -10.94 9.15
N PRO A 138 11.53 -11.32 10.43
CA PRO A 138 12.07 -10.41 11.43
C PRO A 138 13.44 -9.87 11.00
N ILE A 139 13.68 -8.57 11.22
CA ILE A 139 14.99 -7.97 10.97
C ILE A 139 15.99 -8.56 11.97
N ILE A 140 17.02 -9.23 11.46
CA ILE A 140 18.10 -9.79 12.25
C ILE A 140 19.24 -8.77 12.29
N SER A 141 19.63 -8.34 13.49
CA SER A 141 20.82 -7.50 13.66
C SER A 141 22.07 -8.32 13.34
N VAL A 142 22.88 -7.81 12.42
CA VAL A 142 24.18 -8.40 12.06
C VAL A 142 25.26 -7.47 12.60
N ASP A 143 26.19 -8.02 13.39
CA ASP A 143 27.35 -7.28 13.84
C ASP A 143 28.32 -7.08 12.67
N PRO A 144 28.54 -5.83 12.21
CA PRO A 144 29.47 -5.55 11.12
C PRO A 144 30.91 -6.00 11.42
N ALA A 145 31.25 -6.19 12.70
CA ALA A 145 32.57 -6.67 13.10
C ALA A 145 32.87 -8.10 12.63
N THR A 146 31.84 -8.89 12.34
CA THR A 146 31.94 -10.28 11.86
C THR A 146 32.24 -10.39 10.37
N MET A 147 32.17 -9.28 9.62
CA MET A 147 32.44 -9.26 8.19
C MET A 147 33.93 -9.52 7.92
N MET A 148 34.20 -10.52 7.08
CA MET A 148 35.55 -10.81 6.60
C MET A 148 35.94 -9.80 5.52
N ILE A 149 37.02 -9.08 5.76
CA ILE A 149 37.58 -8.08 4.86
C ILE A 149 39.02 -8.48 4.55
N ALA A 150 39.40 -8.40 3.29
CA ALA A 150 40.73 -8.75 2.85
C ALA A 150 41.76 -7.75 3.41
N PRO A 151 43.01 -8.18 3.69
CA PRO A 151 44.01 -7.34 4.34
C PRO A 151 44.25 -6.00 3.64
N GLN A 152 44.17 -5.95 2.31
CA GLN A 152 44.34 -4.73 1.52
C GLN A 152 43.26 -3.67 1.74
N HIS A 153 42.07 -4.06 2.22
CA HIS A 153 40.95 -3.17 2.49
C HIS A 153 40.68 -2.98 3.98
N ALA A 154 41.50 -3.56 4.87
CA ALA A 154 41.26 -3.56 6.31
C ALA A 154 41.21 -2.15 6.95
N ALA A 155 41.89 -1.17 6.35
CA ALA A 155 41.93 0.21 6.83
C ALA A 155 40.90 1.15 6.17
N TRP A 156 40.14 0.67 5.18
CA TRP A 156 39.19 1.51 4.42
C TRP A 156 37.90 1.81 5.20
N PRO A 157 37.23 0.83 5.85
CA PRO A 157 35.97 1.09 6.55
C PRO A 157 36.11 2.08 7.70
N GLN A 158 35.27 3.12 7.73
CA GLN A 158 35.19 4.07 8.84
C GLN A 158 34.03 3.76 9.79
N THR A 159 32.95 3.21 9.24
CA THR A 159 31.72 2.88 9.95
C THR A 159 31.34 1.40 9.78
N GLY A 160 30.32 0.96 10.53
CA GLY A 160 29.77 -0.38 10.36
C GLY A 160 29.20 -0.62 8.96
N ILE A 161 28.64 0.41 8.31
CA ILE A 161 28.09 0.32 6.94
C ILE A 161 29.22 -0.01 5.96
N ASP A 162 30.36 0.68 6.09
CA ASP A 162 31.51 0.50 5.21
C ASP A 162 32.08 -0.92 5.28
N ARG A 163 31.98 -1.58 6.43
CA ARG A 163 32.43 -2.98 6.58
C ARG A 163 31.59 -3.95 5.76
N PHE A 164 30.27 -3.72 5.68
CA PHE A 164 29.42 -4.53 4.79
C PHE A 164 29.79 -4.31 3.33
N VAL A 165 30.04 -3.06 2.93
CA VAL A 165 30.43 -2.71 1.56
C VAL A 165 31.78 -3.34 1.18
N ALA A 166 32.79 -3.20 2.04
CA ALA A 166 34.12 -3.74 1.82
C ALA A 166 34.11 -5.27 1.69
N ALA A 167 33.38 -5.96 2.56
CA ALA A 167 33.25 -7.42 2.48
C ALA A 167 32.58 -7.88 1.18
N GLN A 168 31.58 -7.14 0.69
CA GLN A 168 30.95 -7.44 -0.60
C GLN A 168 31.94 -7.20 -1.76
N TRP A 169 32.69 -6.10 -1.76
CA TRP A 169 33.73 -5.88 -2.77
C TRP A 169 34.75 -7.01 -2.82
N ASP A 170 35.26 -7.43 -1.67
CA ASP A 170 36.22 -8.54 -1.58
C ASP A 170 35.63 -9.84 -2.12
N SER A 171 34.39 -10.16 -1.75
CA SER A 171 33.71 -11.38 -2.22
C SER A 171 33.50 -11.39 -3.75
N HIS A 172 33.43 -10.21 -4.37
CA HIS A 172 33.23 -10.03 -5.80
C HIS A 172 34.52 -9.64 -6.55
N GLY A 173 35.68 -9.58 -5.88
CA GLY A 173 36.94 -9.19 -6.49
C GLY A 173 36.96 -7.75 -7.02
N LEU A 174 36.20 -6.85 -6.38
CA LEU A 174 36.11 -5.44 -6.74
C LEU A 174 37.09 -4.61 -5.92
N THR A 175 37.61 -3.55 -6.54
CA THR A 175 38.49 -2.58 -5.89
C THR A 175 37.80 -1.22 -5.85
N PRO A 176 37.78 -0.51 -4.71
CA PRO A 176 37.24 0.83 -4.63
C PRO A 176 37.97 1.81 -5.55
N VAL A 177 37.21 2.78 -6.06
CA VAL A 177 37.77 3.94 -6.76
C VAL A 177 38.25 4.99 -5.75
N ALA A 178 39.06 5.94 -6.22
CA ALA A 178 39.51 7.06 -5.40
C ALA A 178 38.34 7.97 -4.97
N ASP A 179 38.55 8.71 -3.88
CA ASP A 179 37.62 9.73 -3.41
C ASP A 179 37.36 10.79 -4.49
N ALA A 180 36.16 11.38 -4.44
CA ALA A 180 35.81 12.47 -5.33
C ALA A 180 36.63 13.74 -5.00
N GLU A 181 36.97 14.50 -6.04
CA GLU A 181 37.51 15.86 -5.92
C GLU A 181 36.61 16.72 -4.99
N PRO A 182 37.17 17.63 -4.16
CA PRO A 182 36.43 18.33 -3.12
C PRO A 182 35.22 19.12 -3.66
N LEU A 183 35.38 19.77 -4.82
CA LEU A 183 34.28 20.51 -5.44
C LEU A 183 33.16 19.57 -5.94
N VAL A 184 33.53 18.38 -6.42
CA VAL A 184 32.55 17.36 -6.85
C VAL A 184 31.79 16.84 -5.63
N LEU A 185 32.49 16.61 -4.52
CA LEU A 185 31.91 16.15 -3.27
C LEU A 185 30.91 17.17 -2.70
N LEU A 186 31.30 18.43 -2.57
CA LEU A 186 30.39 19.49 -2.11
C LEU A 186 29.17 19.63 -3.03
N ARG A 187 29.39 19.57 -4.36
CA ARG A 187 28.31 19.67 -5.33
C ARG A 187 27.30 18.53 -5.16
N ARG A 188 27.76 17.28 -4.95
CA ARG A 188 26.89 16.14 -4.66
C ARG A 188 26.09 16.36 -3.38
N LEU A 189 26.75 16.72 -2.28
CA LEU A 189 26.08 17.00 -1.00
C LEU A 189 24.98 18.05 -1.14
N ARG A 190 25.24 19.14 -1.86
CA ARG A 190 24.26 20.21 -2.09
C ARG A 190 23.07 19.73 -2.93
N PHE A 191 23.30 19.05 -4.06
CA PHE A 191 22.18 18.55 -4.87
C PHE A 191 21.37 17.45 -4.20
N ASP A 192 22.04 16.55 -3.47
CA ASP A 192 21.37 15.43 -2.82
C ASP A 192 20.53 15.91 -1.63
N LEU A 193 21.05 16.84 -0.83
CA LEU A 193 20.36 17.32 0.37
C LEU A 193 19.39 18.46 0.09
N THR A 194 19.77 19.47 -0.71
CA THR A 194 18.96 20.68 -0.92
C THR A 194 18.42 20.83 -2.33
N GLY A 195 18.91 20.03 -3.28
CA GLY A 195 18.52 20.16 -4.70
C GLY A 195 19.09 21.39 -5.41
N LEU A 196 19.94 22.17 -4.74
CA LEU A 196 20.53 23.40 -5.25
C LEU A 196 22.05 23.26 -5.42
N PRO A 197 22.70 24.02 -6.32
CA PRO A 197 24.16 24.06 -6.35
C PRO A 197 24.75 24.77 -5.12
N PRO A 198 26.05 24.56 -4.80
CA PRO A 198 26.77 25.41 -3.85
C PRO A 198 26.90 26.85 -4.37
N ALA A 199 26.95 27.81 -3.44
CA ALA A 199 27.31 29.18 -3.79
C ALA A 199 28.81 29.27 -4.16
N PRO A 200 29.24 30.20 -5.04
CA PRO A 200 30.66 30.34 -5.40
C PRO A 200 31.59 30.55 -4.20
N GLU A 201 31.14 31.31 -3.21
CA GLU A 201 31.88 31.60 -1.98
C GLU A 201 32.01 30.35 -1.11
N GLU A 202 30.91 29.60 -0.93
CA GLU A 202 30.88 28.33 -0.20
C GLU A 202 31.81 27.29 -0.86
N ALA A 203 31.79 27.21 -2.19
CA ALA A 203 32.66 26.31 -2.94
C ALA A 203 34.14 26.65 -2.76
N SER A 204 34.48 27.93 -2.83
CA SER A 204 35.86 28.40 -2.65
C SER A 204 36.35 28.15 -1.22
N GLU A 205 35.53 28.44 -0.21
CA GLU A 205 35.86 28.19 1.19
C GLU A 205 36.04 26.70 1.47
N PHE A 206 35.13 25.85 0.97
CA PHE A 206 35.19 24.41 1.19
C PHE A 206 36.48 23.80 0.62
N VAL A 207 36.87 24.18 -0.61
CA VAL A 207 38.11 23.70 -1.24
C VAL A 207 39.34 24.13 -0.44
N VAL A 208 39.42 25.40 -0.03
CA VAL A 208 40.53 25.91 0.79
C VAL A 208 40.63 25.14 2.12
N ARG A 209 39.50 24.93 2.81
CA ARG A 209 39.48 24.16 4.07
C ARG A 209 39.85 22.69 3.86
N TRP A 210 39.43 22.09 2.75
CA TRP A 210 39.73 20.70 2.39
C TRP A 210 41.22 20.45 2.12
N GLU A 211 41.88 21.41 1.48
CA GLU A 211 43.32 21.35 1.15
C GLU A 211 44.21 21.67 2.36
N ALA A 212 43.77 22.60 3.23
CA ALA A 212 44.56 23.08 4.36
C ALA A 212 44.83 22.02 5.44
N SER A 213 43.96 21.02 5.60
CA SER A 213 44.09 20.03 6.69
C SER A 213 43.47 18.68 6.32
N PRO A 214 44.24 17.76 5.71
CA PRO A 214 43.77 16.42 5.40
C PRO A 214 43.20 15.65 6.60
N GLN A 215 43.74 15.87 7.80
CA GLN A 215 43.30 15.22 9.04
C GLN A 215 41.94 15.74 9.55
N SER A 216 41.43 16.84 9.00
CA SER A 216 40.18 17.48 9.43
C SER A 216 39.04 17.31 8.42
N ARG A 217 39.25 16.52 7.34
CA ARG A 217 38.27 16.36 6.26
C ARG A 217 36.95 15.75 6.73
N ASP A 218 37.00 14.74 7.59
CA ASP A 218 35.79 14.10 8.11
C ASP A 218 34.95 15.08 8.93
N ARG A 219 35.60 15.88 9.77
CA ARG A 219 34.91 16.94 10.54
C ARG A 219 34.31 17.99 9.61
N LEU A 220 35.02 18.41 8.57
CA LEU A 220 34.50 19.35 7.58
C LEU A 220 33.26 18.80 6.85
N LEU A 221 33.26 17.51 6.52
CA LEU A 221 32.11 16.84 5.91
C LEU A 221 30.93 16.77 6.89
N GLU A 222 31.16 16.36 8.13
CA GLU A 222 30.13 16.32 9.17
C GLU A 222 29.51 17.70 9.39
N GLU A 223 30.33 18.74 9.57
CA GLU A 223 29.86 20.14 9.71
C GLU A 223 29.03 20.58 8.50
N THR A 224 29.47 20.24 7.29
CA THR A 224 28.78 20.59 6.04
C THR A 224 27.44 19.87 5.95
N VAL A 225 27.41 18.55 6.18
CA VAL A 225 26.19 17.74 6.14
C VAL A 225 25.19 18.22 7.20
N ASN A 226 25.63 18.41 8.44
CA ASN A 226 24.76 18.89 9.52
C ASN A 226 24.15 20.26 9.21
N ARG A 227 24.93 21.19 8.66
CA ARG A 227 24.42 22.49 8.23
C ARG A 227 23.38 22.37 7.11
N LEU A 228 23.59 21.47 6.15
CA LEU A 228 22.65 21.26 5.05
C LEU A 228 21.38 20.56 5.51
N LEU A 229 21.46 19.55 6.38
CA LEU A 229 20.30 18.88 6.98
C LEU A 229 19.45 19.85 7.83
N ALA A 230 20.09 20.80 8.52
CA ALA A 230 19.41 21.82 9.31
C ALA A 230 18.82 22.97 8.46
N SER A 231 18.99 22.96 7.14
CA SER A 231 18.57 24.07 6.28
C SER A 231 17.10 23.96 5.86
N HIS A 232 16.48 25.11 5.58
CA HIS A 232 15.09 25.11 5.09
C HIS A 232 14.98 24.47 3.69
N GLU A 233 15.99 24.65 2.85
CA GLU A 233 16.05 24.08 1.50
C GLU A 233 16.09 22.55 1.52
N TYR A 234 16.71 21.94 2.55
CA TYR A 234 16.62 20.49 2.76
C TYR A 234 15.18 20.06 3.03
N ALA A 235 14.48 20.78 3.90
CA ALA A 235 13.10 20.48 4.24
C ALA A 235 12.14 20.66 3.05
N GLU A 236 12.33 21.68 2.22
CA GLU A 236 11.59 21.85 0.97
C GLU A 236 11.88 20.71 -0.01
N ARG A 237 13.16 20.35 -0.19
CA ARG A 237 13.59 19.29 -1.10
C ARG A 237 13.00 17.93 -0.73
N TRP A 238 13.17 17.51 0.52
CA TRP A 238 12.70 16.23 1.02
C TRP A 238 11.18 16.21 1.25
N GLY A 239 10.62 17.33 1.71
CA GLY A 239 9.17 17.52 1.80
C GLY A 239 8.48 17.31 0.46
N ARG A 240 9.06 17.77 -0.65
CA ARG A 240 8.52 17.54 -2.00
C ARG A 240 8.39 16.05 -2.34
N HIS A 241 9.37 15.22 -1.98
CA HIS A 241 9.30 13.78 -2.18
C HIS A 241 8.14 13.15 -1.40
N TRP A 242 7.90 13.63 -0.18
CA TRP A 242 6.75 13.19 0.60
C TRP A 242 5.41 13.66 0.01
N LEU A 243 5.35 14.89 -0.47
CA LEU A 243 4.14 15.46 -1.09
C LEU A 243 3.72 14.67 -2.33
N ASP A 244 4.68 14.17 -3.12
CA ASP A 244 4.41 13.25 -4.23
C ASP A 244 3.72 11.96 -3.72
N ILE A 245 4.22 11.36 -2.63
CA ILE A 245 3.66 10.15 -2.00
C ILE A 245 2.25 10.42 -1.42
N ALA A 246 2.07 11.58 -0.78
CA ALA A 246 0.81 12.01 -0.20
C ALA A 246 -0.24 12.42 -1.25
N ARG A 247 0.11 12.36 -2.54
CA ARG A 247 -0.73 12.79 -3.67
C ARG A 247 -1.20 14.23 -3.50
N TYR A 248 -0.29 15.07 -3.01
CA TYR A 248 -0.58 16.46 -2.75
C TYR A 248 -0.94 17.16 -4.06
N ALA A 249 -2.12 17.77 -4.07
CA ALA A 249 -2.56 18.67 -5.10
C ALA A 249 -3.38 19.80 -4.48
N GLU A 250 -3.39 20.96 -5.13
CA GLU A 250 -4.22 22.10 -4.73
C GLU A 250 -5.65 22.00 -5.30
N SER A 251 -6.03 20.82 -5.81
CA SER A 251 -7.34 20.57 -6.38
C SER A 251 -7.71 19.08 -6.34
N SER A 252 -9.00 18.79 -6.56
CA SER A 252 -9.58 17.43 -6.46
C SER A 252 -9.27 16.48 -7.62
N GLY A 253 -8.85 17.00 -8.77
CA GLY A 253 -8.56 16.20 -9.96
C GLY A 253 -9.76 15.39 -10.51
N LYS A 254 -9.45 14.30 -11.20
CA LYS A 254 -10.38 13.30 -11.75
C LYS A 254 -11.44 13.84 -12.72
N ASP A 255 -12.66 14.05 -12.26
CA ASP A 255 -13.84 14.36 -13.09
C ASP A 255 -14.19 15.86 -13.08
N VAL A 256 -14.15 16.49 -11.91
CA VAL A 256 -14.26 17.95 -11.75
C VAL A 256 -13.10 18.45 -10.92
N ASN A 257 -12.35 19.38 -11.48
CA ASN A 257 -11.19 19.93 -10.82
C ASN A 257 -11.57 21.13 -9.91
N LEU A 258 -11.94 20.84 -8.67
CA LEU A 258 -12.26 21.84 -7.64
C LEU A 258 -11.02 22.23 -6.85
N VAL A 259 -10.84 23.52 -6.59
CA VAL A 259 -9.69 24.04 -5.84
C VAL A 259 -9.82 23.73 -4.35
N TYR A 260 -8.70 23.37 -3.73
CA TYR A 260 -8.52 23.22 -2.28
C TYR A 260 -7.79 24.45 -1.70
N PRO A 261 -8.50 25.52 -1.29
CA PRO A 261 -7.89 26.79 -0.90
C PRO A 261 -6.99 26.71 0.35
N HIS A 262 -7.06 25.61 1.09
CA HIS A 262 -6.29 25.37 2.31
C HIS A 262 -5.27 24.23 2.18
N ALA A 263 -5.11 23.62 0.99
CA ALA A 263 -4.18 22.50 0.80
C ALA A 263 -2.74 22.87 1.19
N TRP A 264 -2.31 24.10 0.90
CA TRP A 264 -0.97 24.62 1.25
C TRP A 264 -0.61 24.44 2.74
N ARG A 265 -1.58 24.37 3.65
CA ARG A 265 -1.31 24.10 5.07
C ARG A 265 -0.68 22.73 5.28
N TYR A 266 -1.12 21.72 4.53
CA TYR A 266 -0.53 20.39 4.57
C TYR A 266 0.89 20.38 3.98
N ARG A 267 1.10 21.11 2.87
CA ARG A 267 2.45 21.31 2.31
C ARG A 267 3.39 21.89 3.36
N ASP A 268 2.97 22.97 4.02
CA ASP A 268 3.78 23.66 5.02
C ASP A 268 3.98 22.77 6.27
N TYR A 269 2.98 22.00 6.69
CA TYR A 269 3.12 20.99 7.74
C TYR A 269 4.21 19.96 7.43
N VAL A 270 4.25 19.46 6.19
CA VAL A 270 5.27 18.48 5.75
C VAL A 270 6.65 19.12 5.80
N ILE A 271 6.81 20.31 5.18
CA ILE A 271 8.10 21.03 5.18
C ILE A 271 8.55 21.32 6.61
N ASP A 272 7.67 21.83 7.47
CA ASP A 272 7.97 22.09 8.87
C ASP A 272 8.34 20.83 9.65
N SER A 273 7.73 19.69 9.33
CA SER A 273 8.03 18.41 9.98
C SER A 273 9.45 17.94 9.64
N PHE A 274 9.89 18.10 8.38
CA PHE A 274 11.29 17.83 8.00
C PHE A 274 12.25 18.84 8.63
N HIS A 275 11.92 20.12 8.62
CA HIS A 275 12.80 21.18 9.16
C HIS A 275 13.00 21.06 10.67
N LYS A 276 11.99 20.62 11.41
CA LYS A 276 12.05 20.39 12.87
C LYS A 276 12.60 19.01 13.25
N ASP A 277 13.01 18.20 12.27
CA ASP A 277 13.43 16.81 12.47
C ASP A 277 12.42 16.00 13.30
N LYS A 278 11.15 16.08 12.91
CA LYS A 278 10.07 15.39 13.64
C LYS A 278 10.33 13.88 13.61
N PRO A 279 10.25 13.18 14.76
CA PRO A 279 10.37 11.73 14.79
C PRO A 279 9.42 11.07 13.79
N PHE A 280 9.96 10.18 12.96
CA PHE A 280 9.20 9.57 11.86
C PHE A 280 7.97 8.82 12.34
N ASP A 281 8.04 8.17 13.51
CA ASP A 281 6.89 7.48 14.12
C ASP A 281 5.77 8.45 14.52
N GLN A 282 6.12 9.64 15.01
CA GLN A 282 5.16 10.70 15.31
C GLN A 282 4.54 11.25 14.02
N PHE A 283 5.36 11.52 13.00
CA PHE A 283 4.90 12.01 11.70
C PHE A 283 3.88 11.07 11.05
N ILE A 284 4.14 9.75 11.05
CA ILE A 284 3.19 8.74 10.54
C ILE A 284 1.89 8.75 11.34
N ARG A 285 1.95 8.76 12.68
CA ARG A 285 0.75 8.70 13.54
C ARG A 285 -0.14 9.92 13.34
N GLU A 286 0.46 11.11 13.25
CA GLU A 286 -0.28 12.34 13.02
C GLU A 286 -1.05 12.30 11.70
N GLN A 287 -0.48 11.74 10.63
CA GLN A 287 -1.15 11.67 9.34
C GLN A 287 -2.33 10.69 9.29
N ILE A 288 -2.29 9.61 10.07
CA ILE A 288 -3.36 8.60 10.09
C ILE A 288 -4.43 8.93 11.12
N ALA A 289 -4.03 9.47 12.28
CA ALA A 289 -4.89 9.57 13.45
C ALA A 289 -4.67 10.85 14.28
N GLY A 290 -4.08 11.91 13.70
CA GLY A 290 -3.78 13.14 14.42
C GLY A 290 -5.00 13.77 15.10
N ASP A 291 -6.18 13.65 14.50
CA ASP A 291 -7.44 14.12 15.09
C ASP A 291 -7.84 13.37 16.37
N LEU A 292 -7.37 12.13 16.56
CA LEU A 292 -7.57 11.31 17.75
C LEU A 292 -6.45 11.44 18.78
N MET A 293 -5.33 12.08 18.43
CA MET A 293 -4.19 12.23 19.31
C MET A 293 -4.43 13.34 20.36
N PRO A 294 -3.88 13.17 21.58
CA PRO A 294 -3.87 14.26 22.55
C PRO A 294 -2.96 15.39 22.08
N ALA A 295 -3.37 16.62 22.37
CA ALA A 295 -2.60 17.84 22.11
C ALA A 295 -2.35 18.60 23.42
N GLY A 296 -1.11 19.04 23.64
CA GLY A 296 -0.73 19.84 24.80
C GLY A 296 -1.10 21.32 24.66
N ASN A 297 -1.34 21.81 23.44
CA ASN A 297 -1.76 23.19 23.18
C ASN A 297 -2.50 23.31 21.84
N ALA A 298 -3.09 24.48 21.58
CA ALA A 298 -3.87 24.76 20.37
C ALA A 298 -3.05 24.65 19.08
N SER A 299 -1.78 25.05 19.09
CA SER A 299 -0.89 24.95 17.92
C SER A 299 -0.63 23.49 17.55
N GLN A 300 -0.27 22.65 18.53
CA GLN A 300 -0.11 21.21 18.34
C GLN A 300 -1.42 20.55 17.87
N ARG A 301 -2.57 20.98 18.42
CA ARG A 301 -3.86 20.46 17.96
C ARG A 301 -4.11 20.82 16.50
N ALA A 302 -3.83 22.04 16.09
CA ALA A 302 -3.98 22.45 14.70
C ALA A 302 -3.04 21.67 13.77
N GLU A 303 -1.80 21.46 14.19
CA GLU A 303 -0.81 20.67 13.47
C GLU A 303 -1.27 19.22 13.24
N GLN A 304 -1.73 18.56 14.30
CA GLN A 304 -2.28 17.20 14.23
C GLN A 304 -3.52 17.10 13.33
N LEU A 305 -4.39 18.11 13.33
CA LEU A 305 -5.56 18.16 12.45
C LEU A 305 -5.19 18.43 10.99
N ILE A 306 -4.14 19.22 10.74
CA ILE A 306 -3.64 19.46 9.38
C ILE A 306 -3.02 18.18 8.83
N ALA A 307 -2.29 17.42 9.65
CA ALA A 307 -1.63 16.18 9.24
C ALA A 307 -2.60 15.14 8.64
N THR A 308 -3.83 15.04 9.16
CA THR A 308 -4.85 14.11 8.64
C THR A 308 -5.36 14.45 7.25
N ALA A 309 -4.98 15.62 6.68
CA ALA A 309 -5.21 15.91 5.28
C ALA A 309 -4.55 14.86 4.36
N PHE A 310 -3.54 14.11 4.82
CA PHE A 310 -3.02 12.95 4.11
C PHE A 310 -4.11 11.96 3.64
N LEU A 311 -5.16 11.75 4.44
CA LEU A 311 -6.28 10.87 4.11
C LEU A 311 -7.39 11.57 3.31
N ALA A 312 -7.34 12.89 3.18
CA ALA A 312 -8.34 13.69 2.48
C ALA A 312 -7.86 14.19 1.10
N LEU A 313 -6.54 14.29 0.93
CA LEU A 313 -5.87 14.65 -0.32
C LEU A 313 -5.79 13.45 -1.27
N GLY A 314 -5.83 13.75 -2.56
CA GLY A 314 -5.87 12.77 -3.64
C GLY A 314 -7.01 13.04 -4.59
N GLU A 315 -7.22 12.10 -5.49
CA GLU A 315 -8.29 12.17 -6.47
C GLU A 315 -9.64 11.91 -5.81
N ASN A 316 -10.52 12.92 -5.81
CA ASN A 316 -11.85 12.79 -5.26
C ASN A 316 -12.88 12.76 -6.41
N PRO A 317 -13.66 11.67 -6.61
CA PRO A 317 -14.71 11.59 -7.63
C PRO A 317 -15.96 12.36 -7.19
N ILE A 318 -15.81 13.69 -7.06
CA ILE A 318 -16.80 14.57 -6.43
C ILE A 318 -18.12 14.56 -7.19
N ASN A 319 -18.11 14.20 -8.48
CA ASN A 319 -19.31 14.14 -9.32
C ASN A 319 -19.97 12.75 -9.40
N GLU A 320 -19.46 11.76 -8.66
CA GLU A 320 -20.10 10.45 -8.51
C GLU A 320 -21.53 10.61 -7.98
N ARG A 321 -22.47 9.90 -8.60
CA ARG A 321 -23.90 10.01 -8.32
C ARG A 321 -24.35 9.02 -7.25
N ASP A 322 -23.69 7.88 -7.15
CA ASP A 322 -23.98 6.89 -6.12
C ASP A 322 -23.13 7.19 -4.86
N PRO A 323 -23.74 7.60 -3.74
CA PRO A 323 -23.01 7.91 -2.52
C PRO A 323 -22.27 6.68 -1.95
N LYS A 324 -22.73 5.46 -2.22
CA LYS A 324 -22.04 4.23 -1.80
C LYS A 324 -20.79 4.00 -2.63
N GLN A 325 -20.88 4.20 -3.95
CA GLN A 325 -19.73 4.13 -4.83
C GLN A 325 -18.68 5.16 -4.43
N PHE A 326 -19.09 6.41 -4.19
CA PHE A 326 -18.20 7.47 -3.71
C PHE A 326 -17.47 7.08 -2.43
N ALA A 327 -18.19 6.58 -1.42
CA ALA A 327 -17.59 6.18 -0.15
C ALA A 327 -16.57 5.04 -0.31
N VAL A 328 -16.87 4.04 -1.15
CA VAL A 328 -15.97 2.91 -1.40
C VAL A 328 -14.74 3.34 -2.21
N ASP A 329 -14.89 4.22 -3.20
CA ASP A 329 -13.75 4.72 -3.98
C ASP A 329 -12.84 5.62 -3.15
N LEU A 330 -13.39 6.41 -2.22
CA LEU A 330 -12.61 7.18 -1.27
C LEU A 330 -11.83 6.25 -0.30
N ALA A 331 -12.48 5.22 0.21
CA ALA A 331 -11.82 4.23 1.05
C ALA A 331 -10.73 3.45 0.29
N ASP A 332 -10.95 3.12 -0.98
CA ASP A 332 -9.96 2.46 -1.85
C ASP A 332 -8.71 3.34 -2.02
N ASP A 333 -8.91 4.63 -2.29
CA ASP A 333 -7.83 5.61 -2.40
C ASP A 333 -7.03 5.73 -1.08
N GLN A 334 -7.71 5.77 0.07
CA GLN A 334 -7.07 5.79 1.39
C GLN A 334 -6.28 4.51 1.70
N ILE A 335 -6.83 3.34 1.36
CA ILE A 335 -6.12 2.05 1.48
C ILE A 335 -4.87 2.05 0.61
N ALA A 336 -4.97 2.55 -0.63
CA ALA A 336 -3.86 2.60 -1.57
C ALA A 336 -2.70 3.42 -1.01
N VAL A 337 -2.94 4.68 -0.58
CA VAL A 337 -1.85 5.53 -0.07
C VAL A 337 -1.28 5.03 1.25
N VAL A 338 -2.10 4.53 2.18
CA VAL A 338 -1.60 4.05 3.47
C VAL A 338 -0.74 2.81 3.26
N SER A 339 -1.18 1.87 2.41
CA SER A 339 -0.40 0.66 2.11
C SER A 339 0.90 0.98 1.37
N GLN A 340 0.87 1.87 0.39
CA GLN A 340 2.07 2.25 -0.37
C GLN A 340 3.06 3.07 0.45
N ALA A 341 2.58 4.09 1.18
CA ALA A 341 3.44 5.03 1.90
C ALA A 341 4.10 4.40 3.13
N PHE A 342 3.38 3.57 3.88
CA PHE A 342 3.85 3.09 5.19
C PHE A 342 4.20 1.60 5.22
N LEU A 343 3.58 0.79 4.36
CA LEU A 343 3.83 -0.65 4.32
C LEU A 343 4.72 -1.07 3.13
N GLY A 344 4.93 -0.16 2.16
CA GLY A 344 5.71 -0.46 0.96
C GLY A 344 5.08 -1.53 0.05
N VAL A 345 3.76 -1.75 0.15
CA VAL A 345 3.03 -2.77 -0.62
C VAL A 345 1.78 -2.18 -1.26
N THR A 346 1.33 -2.78 -2.36
CA THR A 346 0.11 -2.35 -3.07
C THR A 346 -1.08 -3.20 -2.69
N ALA A 347 -1.93 -2.74 -1.76
CA ALA A 347 -3.11 -3.51 -1.38
C ALA A 347 -4.24 -3.50 -2.43
N ALA A 348 -4.18 -2.66 -3.47
CA ALA A 348 -5.28 -2.41 -4.41
C ALA A 348 -5.78 -3.68 -5.14
N CYS A 349 -4.91 -4.62 -5.52
CA CYS A 349 -5.37 -5.86 -6.17
C CYS A 349 -6.26 -6.71 -5.25
N ALA A 350 -6.11 -6.56 -3.93
CA ALA A 350 -6.91 -7.27 -2.94
C ALA A 350 -8.40 -6.83 -2.93
N ARG A 351 -8.75 -5.77 -3.67
CA ARG A 351 -10.13 -5.27 -3.78
C ARG A 351 -11.10 -6.32 -4.29
N CYS A 352 -10.72 -7.05 -5.34
CA CYS A 352 -11.62 -7.98 -6.04
C CYS A 352 -11.31 -9.46 -5.78
N HIS A 353 -10.07 -9.79 -5.43
CA HIS A 353 -9.59 -11.14 -5.17
C HIS A 353 -8.38 -11.08 -4.23
N ASP A 354 -7.90 -12.20 -3.69
CA ASP A 354 -6.65 -12.18 -2.90
C ASP A 354 -5.47 -11.63 -3.71
N HIS A 355 -4.60 -10.83 -3.09
CA HIS A 355 -3.49 -10.19 -3.79
C HIS A 355 -2.60 -11.23 -4.51
N ARG A 356 -2.13 -10.87 -5.71
CA ARG A 356 -1.47 -11.81 -6.63
C ARG A 356 -0.16 -12.38 -6.10
N PHE A 357 0.59 -11.57 -5.35
CA PHE A 357 1.91 -11.91 -4.85
C PHE A 357 1.96 -11.80 -3.33
N ASP A 358 1.73 -10.60 -2.80
CA ASP A 358 1.74 -10.36 -1.36
C ASP A 358 0.65 -11.15 -0.59
N PRO A 359 0.92 -11.56 0.67
CA PRO A 359 0.00 -12.33 1.51
C PRO A 359 -1.14 -11.46 2.08
N ILE A 360 -1.84 -10.75 1.20
CA ILE A 360 -2.95 -9.86 1.52
C ILE A 360 -4.21 -10.48 0.94
N SER A 361 -5.04 -11.06 1.81
CA SER A 361 -6.34 -11.58 1.38
C SER A 361 -7.33 -10.45 1.06
N GLN A 362 -8.33 -10.74 0.24
CA GLN A 362 -9.48 -9.86 0.05
C GLN A 362 -10.15 -9.53 1.39
N ARG A 363 -10.21 -10.49 2.31
CA ARG A 363 -10.73 -10.26 3.66
C ARG A 363 -9.95 -9.18 4.42
N ASN A 364 -8.63 -9.10 4.26
CA ASN A 364 -7.83 -8.05 4.88
C ASN A 364 -8.15 -6.69 4.26
N TYR A 365 -8.25 -6.63 2.94
CA TYR A 365 -8.64 -5.42 2.23
C TYR A 365 -10.04 -4.93 2.68
N THR A 366 -11.03 -5.82 2.72
CA THR A 366 -12.39 -5.46 3.17
C THR A 366 -12.42 -5.05 4.64
N ALA A 367 -11.56 -5.60 5.49
CA ALA A 367 -11.42 -5.16 6.88
C ALA A 367 -10.84 -3.73 6.98
N LEU A 368 -9.82 -3.40 6.17
CA LEU A 368 -9.30 -2.03 6.06
C LEU A 368 -10.36 -1.08 5.51
N ALA A 369 -11.12 -1.50 4.49
CA ALA A 369 -12.24 -0.71 3.96
C ALA A 369 -13.27 -0.43 5.05
N GLY A 370 -13.56 -1.40 5.94
CA GLY A 370 -14.44 -1.18 7.10
C GLY A 370 -13.94 -0.08 8.05
N ILE A 371 -12.61 0.03 8.24
CA ILE A 371 -12.01 1.10 9.05
C ILE A 371 -12.24 2.46 8.36
N PHE A 372 -11.85 2.59 7.09
CA PHE A 372 -11.96 3.86 6.35
C PHE A 372 -13.40 4.30 6.08
N LEU A 373 -14.31 3.36 5.84
CA LEU A 373 -15.75 3.64 5.74
C LEU A 373 -16.37 4.07 7.07
N SER A 374 -15.67 3.87 8.18
CA SER A 374 -16.06 4.37 9.51
C SER A 374 -15.45 5.74 9.83
N THR A 375 -14.72 6.35 8.89
CA THR A 375 -14.12 7.68 9.01
C THR A 375 -14.95 8.72 8.26
N GLU A 376 -15.01 9.95 8.78
CA GLU A 376 -15.59 11.08 8.07
C GLU A 376 -14.49 11.96 7.45
N THR A 377 -14.34 11.90 6.13
CA THR A 377 -13.32 12.68 5.42
C THR A 377 -13.79 14.10 5.11
N LYS A 378 -13.04 15.09 5.59
CA LYS A 378 -13.35 16.53 5.49
C LYS A 378 -12.47 17.26 4.47
N PHE A 379 -12.69 16.98 3.18
CA PHE A 379 -11.88 17.51 2.06
C PHE A 379 -12.28 18.92 1.58
N GLY A 380 -13.26 19.58 2.21
CA GLY A 380 -13.42 21.04 2.08
C GLY A 380 -13.95 21.59 0.76
N THR A 381 -14.96 20.96 0.17
CA THR A 381 -15.62 21.42 -1.08
C THR A 381 -17.04 21.95 -0.86
N ALA A 382 -17.44 22.15 0.41
CA ALA A 382 -18.73 22.71 0.80
C ALA A 382 -18.89 24.17 0.31
N GLY A 383 -19.40 24.33 -0.92
CA GLY A 383 -19.61 25.64 -1.55
C GLY A 383 -19.13 25.71 -3.00
N ALA A 384 -18.32 24.75 -3.42
CA ALA A 384 -17.85 24.67 -4.80
C ALA A 384 -18.99 24.31 -5.77
N VAL A 385 -19.08 25.05 -6.87
CA VAL A 385 -20.05 24.79 -7.95
C VAL A 385 -19.60 23.58 -8.75
N GLY A 386 -20.51 22.65 -9.04
CA GLY A 386 -20.24 21.51 -9.92
C GLY A 386 -19.87 20.19 -9.24
N GLY A 387 -19.89 20.11 -7.90
CA GLY A 387 -19.68 18.86 -7.15
C GLY A 387 -20.94 18.33 -6.45
N ARG A 388 -21.17 17.01 -6.54
CA ARG A 388 -22.29 16.28 -5.90
C ARG A 388 -21.98 15.82 -4.48
N ASN A 389 -20.77 15.33 -4.24
CA ASN A 389 -20.30 14.87 -2.94
C ASN A 389 -19.48 15.98 -2.28
N ARG A 390 -20.09 16.71 -1.32
CA ARG A 390 -19.46 17.85 -0.66
C ARG A 390 -19.11 17.52 0.77
N ALA A 391 -17.93 17.95 1.21
CA ALA A 391 -17.51 17.85 2.60
C ALA A 391 -17.13 19.23 3.16
N SER A 392 -17.42 19.46 4.44
CA SER A 392 -16.93 20.63 5.16
C SER A 392 -15.42 20.53 5.38
N LEU A 393 -14.82 21.62 5.85
CA LEU A 393 -13.46 21.62 6.41
C LEU A 393 -13.51 21.27 7.89
N ILE A 394 -12.36 20.84 8.42
CA ILE A 394 -12.10 20.79 9.86
C ILE A 394 -11.77 22.20 10.32
N ALA A 395 -12.47 22.68 11.36
CA ALA A 395 -12.13 23.94 12.01
C ALA A 395 -10.85 23.77 12.83
N LEU A 396 -9.87 24.65 12.61
CA LEU A 396 -8.65 24.69 13.39
C LEU A 396 -8.86 25.59 14.63
N PRO A 397 -8.23 25.30 15.78
CA PRO A 397 -8.31 26.14 16.97
C PRO A 397 -7.89 27.59 16.68
N GLU A 398 -8.69 28.56 17.11
CA GLU A 398 -8.40 29.99 16.87
C GLU A 398 -7.11 30.43 17.58
N GLU A 399 -6.84 29.86 18.76
CA GLU A 399 -5.68 30.17 19.59
C GLU A 399 -4.35 29.67 18.97
N ALA A 400 -4.42 28.86 17.91
CA ALA A 400 -3.24 28.46 17.14
C ALA A 400 -2.65 29.61 16.32
N ASN A 401 -3.39 30.74 16.15
CA ASN A 401 -2.95 31.94 15.42
C ASN A 401 -2.40 31.65 14.01
N LEU A 402 -2.97 30.64 13.34
CA LEU A 402 -2.53 30.26 12.00
C LEU A 402 -2.97 31.32 10.96
N PRO A 403 -2.18 31.55 9.89
CA PRO A 403 -2.53 32.52 8.85
C PRO A 403 -3.91 32.21 8.26
N ILE A 404 -4.82 33.19 8.21
CA ILE A 404 -6.18 33.01 7.68
C ILE A 404 -6.17 33.30 6.18
N VAL A 405 -6.65 32.36 5.36
CA VAL A 405 -6.82 32.58 3.92
C VAL A 405 -7.92 33.62 3.71
N GLY A 406 -7.59 34.73 3.04
CA GLY A 406 -8.54 35.82 2.77
C GLY A 406 -8.50 36.99 3.76
N ALA A 407 -7.63 36.98 4.77
CA ALA A 407 -7.23 38.21 5.44
C ALA A 407 -6.34 38.99 4.46
N GLY A 408 -6.95 39.84 3.63
CA GLY A 408 -6.19 40.79 2.81
C GLY A 408 -5.22 41.56 3.72
N MET A 409 -4.03 41.87 3.20
CA MET A 409 -3.08 42.73 3.90
C MET A 409 -3.81 43.94 4.44
N SER A 410 -3.56 44.28 5.71
CA SER A 410 -4.13 45.50 6.26
C SER A 410 -3.79 46.68 5.35
N SER A 411 -4.67 47.68 5.26
CA SER A 411 -4.41 48.88 4.45
C SER A 411 -3.10 49.59 4.83
N GLN A 412 -2.60 49.32 6.04
CA GLN A 412 -1.31 49.81 6.54
C GLN A 412 -0.13 48.98 6.00
N GLU A 413 -0.20 47.64 6.04
CA GLU A 413 0.81 46.77 5.43
C GLU A 413 0.89 46.95 3.91
N SER A 414 -0.25 47.11 3.23
CA SER A 414 -0.29 47.37 1.79
C SER A 414 0.44 48.65 1.41
N ARG A 415 0.17 49.74 2.13
CA ARG A 415 0.91 51.00 1.95
C ARG A 415 2.40 50.86 2.26
N ARG A 416 2.77 50.15 3.32
CA ARG A 416 4.17 49.93 3.69
C ARG A 416 4.93 49.14 2.61
N LYS A 417 4.34 48.07 2.08
CA LYS A 417 4.95 47.26 1.02
C LYS A 417 5.00 48.01 -0.33
N GLN A 418 3.99 48.81 -0.65
CA GLN A 418 4.03 49.70 -1.84
C GLN A 418 5.16 50.72 -1.74
N GLN A 419 5.34 51.38 -0.58
CA GLN A 419 6.46 52.31 -0.37
C GLN A 419 7.83 51.64 -0.41
N MET A 420 7.91 50.37 0.01
CA MET A 420 9.14 49.58 -0.07
C MET A 420 9.45 49.20 -1.53
N LEU A 421 8.45 48.78 -2.30
CA LEU A 421 8.59 48.47 -3.72
C LEU A 421 9.03 49.72 -4.50
N GLN A 422 8.44 50.88 -4.22
CA GLN A 422 8.77 52.13 -4.88
C GLN A 422 10.23 52.54 -4.61
N ARG A 423 10.70 52.41 -3.37
CA ARG A 423 12.11 52.64 -3.02
C ARG A 423 13.08 51.68 -3.71
N LEU A 424 12.68 50.42 -3.90
CA LEU A 424 13.49 49.42 -4.61
C LEU A 424 13.51 49.64 -6.13
N GLN A 425 12.51 50.31 -6.68
CA GLN A 425 12.46 50.68 -8.11
C GLN A 425 13.22 51.96 -8.43
N GLU A 426 13.46 52.81 -7.42
CA GLU A 426 14.25 54.04 -7.52
C GLU A 426 15.76 53.79 -7.31
N GLN A 427 16.15 52.59 -6.88
CA GLN A 427 17.53 52.10 -6.77
C GLN A 427 17.90 51.31 -8.02
#